data_AF-L7QT36-F1
#
_entry.id   AF-L7QT36-F1
#
_cell.length_a   1.000
_cell.length_b   1.000
_cell.length_c   1.000
_cell.angle_alpha   90.00
_cell.angle_beta   90.00
_cell.angle_gamma   90.00
#
_symmetry.space_group_name_H-M   'P 1'
#
loop_
_entity.id
_entity.type
_entity.pdbx_description
1 polymer ?
#
loop_
_entity_poly.entity_id
_entity_poly.type
_entity_poly.pdbx_seq_one_letter_code
_entity_poly.pdbx_strand_id
1 'polypeptide(L)'
;TIWYLYRDNLLPEKTRFIGYARTKQTLEDVKEKCKKYLKVRPGDLKKLEQFWEANEYVSGSYNKRVDYENLNQAIIKHEKGIVANRIFYLAVPPTVFEDVTVNIKNACISIKGFTRVIIEKPFGRDDASSDKLSDHLAGLFREEQIYRIDHYLGKEMVQNLMTIRFANQIFGPSWNRENIASVLISFKEPFGTEGRGGYFDDFGIIR
;
A
#
# COMPACT_ATOMS: atom_id res chain seq x y z
N THR A 1 1.95 -9.76 3.33
CA THR A 1 3.26 -9.10 3.21
C THR A 1 3.81 -8.63 4.55
N ILE A 2 3.05 -7.84 5.33
CA ILE A 2 3.59 -7.23 6.57
C ILE A 2 4.06 -8.24 7.63
N TRP A 3 3.41 -9.41 7.72
CA TRP A 3 3.88 -10.54 8.53
C TRP A 3 5.31 -10.96 8.18
N TYR A 4 5.66 -11.04 6.89
CA TYR A 4 7.00 -11.46 6.48
C TYR A 4 8.06 -10.43 6.87
N LEU A 5 7.75 -9.13 6.72
CA LEU A 5 8.64 -8.06 7.19
C LEU A 5 8.84 -8.12 8.71
N TYR A 6 7.77 -8.39 9.46
CA TYR A 6 7.85 -8.57 10.92
C TYR A 6 8.69 -9.81 11.30
N ARG A 7 8.40 -10.96 10.68
CA ARG A 7 9.13 -12.22 10.89
C ARG A 7 10.63 -12.05 10.65
N ASP A 8 10.98 -11.34 9.57
CA ASP A 8 12.36 -11.14 9.12
C ASP A 8 13.05 -9.94 9.82
N ASN A 9 12.40 -9.35 10.83
CA ASN A 9 12.90 -8.20 11.62
C ASN A 9 13.25 -6.97 10.76
N LEU A 10 12.51 -6.73 9.68
CA LEU A 10 12.69 -5.59 8.77
C LEU A 10 11.81 -4.38 9.16
N LEU A 11 11.07 -4.49 10.27
CA LEU A 11 10.24 -3.42 10.83
C LEU A 11 10.86 -2.91 12.13
N PRO A 12 10.68 -1.61 12.46
CA PRO A 12 11.05 -1.10 13.77
C PRO A 12 10.39 -1.90 14.90
N GLU A 13 11.10 -2.10 16.01
CA GLU A 13 10.62 -2.94 17.13
C GLU A 13 9.26 -2.52 17.69
N LYS A 14 8.99 -1.20 17.74
CA LYS A 14 7.74 -0.63 18.28
C LYS A 14 6.67 -0.40 17.21
N THR A 15 6.59 -1.28 16.22
CA THR A 15 5.56 -1.20 15.16
C THR A 15 4.22 -1.73 15.66
N ARG A 16 3.14 -0.98 15.40
CA ARG A 16 1.75 -1.39 15.63
C ARG A 16 0.99 -1.47 14.32
N PHE A 17 0.03 -2.38 14.26
CA PHE A 17 -0.81 -2.59 13.07
C PHE A 17 -2.26 -2.37 13.45
N ILE A 18 -2.96 -1.49 12.74
CA ILE A 18 -4.37 -1.20 13.02
C ILE A 18 -5.16 -1.45 11.75
N GLY A 19 -6.01 -2.48 11.76
CA GLY A 19 -6.97 -2.73 10.70
C GLY A 19 -8.17 -1.82 10.85
N TYR A 20 -8.64 -1.24 9.73
CA TYR A 20 -9.81 -0.37 9.71
C TYR A 20 -10.76 -0.75 8.56
N ALA A 21 -12.02 -1.03 8.85
CA ALA A 21 -13.05 -1.21 7.82
C ALA A 21 -14.47 -1.01 8.37
N ARG A 22 -15.46 -0.99 7.46
CA ARG A 22 -16.89 -0.87 7.82
C ARG A 22 -17.44 -2.09 8.59
N THR A 23 -16.89 -3.27 8.33
CA THR A 23 -17.36 -4.53 8.90
C THR A 23 -17.08 -4.56 10.39
N LYS A 24 -18.12 -4.79 11.21
CA LYS A 24 -17.95 -5.07 12.64
C LYS A 24 -17.48 -6.52 12.78
N GLN A 25 -16.23 -6.70 13.18
CA GLN A 25 -15.60 -8.02 13.41
C GLN A 25 -14.51 -7.88 14.45
N THR A 26 -14.14 -9.00 15.06
CA THR A 26 -13.07 -9.09 16.07
C THR A 26 -11.70 -9.27 15.41
N LEU A 27 -10.63 -9.11 16.19
CA LEU A 27 -9.28 -9.41 15.72
C LEU A 27 -9.12 -10.92 15.46
N GLU A 28 -9.80 -11.77 16.23
CA GLU A 28 -9.85 -13.21 16.04
C GLU A 28 -10.45 -13.57 14.67
N ASP A 29 -11.54 -12.91 14.27
CA ASP A 29 -12.14 -13.10 12.94
C ASP A 29 -11.15 -12.76 11.80
N VAL A 30 -10.37 -11.69 11.98
CA VAL A 30 -9.33 -11.29 11.03
C VAL A 30 -8.22 -12.35 10.99
N LYS A 31 -7.77 -12.82 12.15
CA LYS A 31 -6.75 -13.86 12.29
C LYS A 31 -7.16 -15.13 11.55
N GLU A 32 -8.38 -15.62 11.76
CA GLU A 32 -8.90 -16.80 11.06
C GLU A 32 -8.89 -16.62 9.54
N LYS A 33 -9.36 -15.47 9.03
CA LYS A 33 -9.36 -15.18 7.59
C LYS A 33 -7.95 -15.12 7.00
N CYS A 34 -6.98 -14.67 7.79
CA CYS A 34 -5.59 -14.55 7.36
C CYS A 34 -4.81 -15.88 7.39
N LYS A 35 -5.21 -16.87 8.20
CA LYS A 35 -4.46 -18.14 8.39
C LYS A 35 -4.07 -18.80 7.08
N LYS A 36 -4.98 -18.89 6.10
CA LYS A 36 -4.71 -19.54 4.80
C LYS A 36 -3.65 -18.83 3.95
N TYR A 37 -3.36 -17.57 4.21
CA TYR A 37 -2.37 -16.78 3.47
C TYR A 37 -1.02 -16.68 4.20
N LEU A 38 -0.99 -17.05 5.48
CA LEU A 38 0.20 -17.01 6.32
C LEU A 38 0.93 -18.34 6.22
N LYS A 39 2.02 -18.37 5.45
CA LYS A 39 2.95 -19.52 5.44
C LYS A 39 3.86 -19.42 6.67
N VAL A 40 3.39 -19.95 7.79
CA VAL A 40 4.10 -19.92 9.09
C VAL A 40 5.01 -21.15 9.19
N ARG A 41 6.28 -20.94 9.55
CA ARG A 41 7.22 -22.03 9.82
C ARG A 41 7.06 -22.46 11.30
N PRO A 42 7.31 -23.73 11.65
CA PRO A 42 7.18 -24.20 13.04
C PRO A 42 7.96 -23.35 14.07
N GLY A 43 9.14 -22.85 13.71
CA GLY A 43 9.96 -22.00 14.59
C GLY A 43 9.44 -20.55 14.78
N ASP A 44 8.47 -20.11 13.98
CA ASP A 44 7.99 -18.72 13.99
C ASP A 44 6.70 -18.53 14.83
N LEU A 45 6.18 -19.59 15.48
CA LEU A 45 4.90 -19.53 16.20
C LEU A 45 4.88 -18.44 17.29
N LYS A 46 5.95 -18.34 18.08
CA LYS A 46 6.07 -17.29 19.11
C LYS A 46 6.10 -15.88 18.50
N LYS A 47 6.79 -15.69 17.37
CA LYS A 47 6.79 -14.42 16.64
C LYS A 47 5.41 -14.10 16.07
N LEU A 48 4.67 -15.12 15.66
CA LEU A 48 3.30 -14.94 15.15
C LEU A 48 2.35 -14.47 16.26
N GLU A 49 2.47 -15.04 17.46
CA GLU A 49 1.71 -14.59 18.63
C GLU A 49 2.02 -13.12 18.95
N GLN A 50 3.30 -12.77 19.06
CA GLN A 50 3.74 -11.37 19.27
C GLN A 50 3.27 -10.42 18.16
N PHE A 51 3.27 -10.88 16.91
CA PHE A 51 2.73 -10.11 15.80
C PHE A 51 1.25 -9.82 16.02
N TRP A 52 0.44 -10.82 16.37
CA TRP A 52 -0.99 -10.61 16.63
C TRP A 52 -1.26 -9.74 17.86
N GLU A 53 -0.44 -9.82 18.91
CA GLU A 53 -0.48 -8.89 20.05
C GLU A 53 -0.19 -7.43 19.65
N ALA A 54 0.52 -7.22 18.53
CA ALA A 54 0.78 -5.91 17.96
C ALA A 54 -0.32 -5.42 17.00
N ASN A 55 -1.35 -6.24 16.74
CA ASN A 55 -2.48 -5.87 15.89
C ASN A 55 -3.69 -5.40 16.72
N GLU A 56 -4.40 -4.42 16.22
CA GLU A 56 -5.70 -3.96 16.72
C GLU A 56 -6.66 -3.81 15.53
N TYR A 57 -7.97 -3.86 15.78
CA TYR A 57 -8.99 -3.68 14.76
C TYR A 57 -10.03 -2.65 15.19
N VAL A 58 -10.31 -1.69 14.32
CA VAL A 58 -11.30 -0.64 14.54
C VAL A 58 -12.32 -0.68 13.41
N SER A 59 -13.60 -0.78 13.76
CA SER A 59 -14.68 -0.68 12.77
C SER A 59 -15.19 0.75 12.64
N GLY A 60 -15.37 1.24 11.42
CA GLY A 60 -15.89 2.60 11.16
C GLY A 60 -16.21 2.85 9.68
N SER A 61 -16.96 3.91 9.39
CA SER A 61 -17.27 4.31 8.01
C SER A 61 -16.09 5.05 7.36
N TYR A 62 -16.06 5.08 6.03
CA TYR A 62 -15.02 5.79 5.29
C TYR A 62 -15.31 7.30 5.12
N ASN A 63 -16.55 7.72 5.39
CA ASN A 63 -17.03 9.08 5.11
C ASN A 63 -17.38 9.91 6.35
N LYS A 64 -17.35 9.33 7.56
CA LYS A 64 -17.69 10.04 8.81
C LYS A 64 -16.43 10.40 9.58
N ARG A 65 -16.23 11.71 9.79
CA ARG A 65 -15.12 12.24 10.59
C ARG A 65 -15.03 11.64 12.00
N VAL A 66 -16.16 11.44 12.67
CA VAL A 66 -16.21 10.87 14.04
C VAL A 66 -15.56 9.48 14.09
N ASP A 67 -15.71 8.66 13.04
CA ASP A 67 -15.11 7.33 13.02
C ASP A 67 -13.57 7.40 12.89
N TYR A 68 -13.05 8.42 12.20
CA TYR A 68 -11.61 8.69 12.14
C TYR A 68 -11.07 9.32 13.42
N GLU A 69 -11.86 10.09 14.14
CA GLU A 69 -11.51 10.56 15.49
C GLU A 69 -11.36 9.35 16.44
N ASN A 70 -12.27 8.37 16.36
CA ASN A 70 -12.14 7.11 17.09
C ASN A 70 -10.90 6.31 16.68
N LEU A 71 -10.61 6.22 15.37
CA LEU A 71 -9.37 5.61 14.87
C LEU A 71 -8.13 6.32 15.42
N ASN A 72 -8.11 7.65 15.42
CA ASN A 72 -7.01 8.44 15.97
C ASN A 72 -6.84 8.20 17.48
N GLN A 73 -7.94 8.05 18.23
CA GLN A 73 -7.85 7.67 19.65
C GLN A 73 -7.23 6.29 19.85
N ALA A 74 -7.55 5.31 19.00
CA ALA A 74 -6.91 4.00 19.04
C ALA A 74 -5.40 4.10 18.74
N ILE A 75 -5.03 4.90 17.73
CA ILE A 75 -3.62 5.15 17.37
C ILE A 75 -2.85 5.80 18.53
N ILE A 76 -3.35 6.90 19.09
CA ILE A 76 -2.64 7.72 20.10
C ILE A 76 -2.32 6.94 21.38
N LYS A 77 -3.12 5.92 21.74
CA LYS A 77 -2.83 5.04 22.89
C LYS A 77 -1.43 4.43 22.82
N HIS A 78 -0.93 4.16 21.62
CA HIS A 78 0.37 3.52 21.39
C HIS A 78 1.51 4.52 21.15
N GLU A 79 1.23 5.82 21.06
CA GLU A 79 2.22 6.84 20.69
C GLU A 79 2.71 7.68 21.88
N LYS A 80 2.21 7.43 23.09
CA LYS A 80 2.58 8.20 24.29
C LYS A 80 4.08 8.09 24.57
N GLY A 81 4.73 9.26 24.63
CA GLY A 81 6.15 9.37 24.98
C GLY A 81 7.14 9.04 23.85
N ILE A 82 6.67 8.81 22.63
CA ILE A 82 7.53 8.52 21.46
C ILE A 82 7.25 9.45 20.28
N VAL A 83 8.19 9.55 19.35
CA VAL A 83 7.94 10.10 18.01
C VAL A 83 7.35 8.98 17.16
N ALA A 84 6.05 9.06 16.89
CA ALA A 84 5.34 8.03 16.14
C ALA A 84 5.15 8.43 14.68
N ASN A 85 5.59 7.55 13.78
CA ASN A 85 5.36 7.69 12.35
C ASN A 85 4.13 6.90 11.94
N ARG A 86 3.27 7.48 11.11
CA ARG A 86 2.01 6.86 10.66
C ARG A 86 2.06 6.56 9.17
N ILE A 87 1.72 5.33 8.80
CA ILE A 87 1.59 4.90 7.41
C ILE A 87 0.17 4.37 7.21
N PHE A 88 -0.60 5.03 6.35
CA PHE A 88 -1.95 4.63 5.99
C PHE A 88 -1.91 3.88 4.66
N TYR A 89 -2.27 2.60 4.66
CA TYR A 89 -2.38 1.79 3.44
C TYR A 89 -3.85 1.75 2.99
N LEU A 90 -4.16 2.33 1.83
CA LEU A 90 -5.52 2.46 1.33
C LEU A 90 -5.88 1.24 0.47
N ALA A 91 -6.12 0.11 1.13
CA ALA A 91 -6.66 -1.11 0.52
C ALA A 91 -8.19 -1.02 0.37
N VAL A 92 -8.68 0.03 -0.27
CA VAL A 92 -10.10 0.37 -0.43
C VAL A 92 -10.40 0.67 -1.90
N PRO A 93 -11.66 0.59 -2.36
CA PRO A 93 -11.98 0.95 -3.74
C PRO A 93 -11.75 2.45 -4.01
N PRO A 94 -11.46 2.84 -5.27
CA PRO A 94 -11.21 4.25 -5.65
C PRO A 94 -12.35 5.20 -5.29
N THR A 95 -13.59 4.70 -5.27
CA THR A 95 -14.80 5.49 -4.98
C THR A 95 -14.82 6.12 -3.59
N VAL A 96 -13.98 5.66 -2.66
CA VAL A 96 -13.87 6.22 -1.31
C VAL A 96 -12.53 6.90 -1.05
N PHE A 97 -11.64 7.00 -2.03
CA PHE A 97 -10.31 7.59 -1.85
C PHE A 97 -10.38 9.04 -1.37
N GLU A 98 -11.25 9.86 -1.98
CA GLU A 98 -11.40 11.27 -1.62
C GLU A 98 -11.81 11.41 -0.14
N ASP A 99 -12.89 10.74 0.26
CA ASP A 99 -13.40 10.75 1.64
C ASP A 99 -12.34 10.27 2.65
N VAL A 100 -11.68 9.14 2.35
CA VAL A 100 -10.68 8.54 3.24
C VAL A 100 -9.49 9.48 3.45
N THR A 101 -8.98 10.06 2.37
CA THR A 101 -7.80 10.94 2.42
C THR A 101 -8.08 12.25 3.14
N VAL A 102 -9.26 12.85 2.92
CA VAL A 102 -9.72 14.04 3.66
C VAL A 102 -9.83 13.74 5.15
N ASN A 103 -10.46 12.63 5.53
CA ASN A 103 -10.62 12.28 6.93
C ASN A 103 -9.29 11.93 7.61
N ILE A 104 -8.37 11.24 6.92
CA ILE A 104 -7.00 11.00 7.43
C ILE A 104 -6.30 12.33 7.67
N LYS A 105 -6.35 13.26 6.71
CA LYS A 105 -5.72 14.57 6.82
C LYS A 105 -6.26 15.38 8.00
N ASN A 106 -7.56 15.31 8.24
CA ASN A 106 -8.21 16.14 9.26
C ASN A 106 -8.11 15.56 10.68
N ALA A 107 -8.08 14.23 10.83
CA ALA A 107 -8.19 13.59 12.14
C ALA A 107 -6.98 12.75 12.54
N CYS A 108 -6.19 12.23 11.59
CA CYS A 108 -5.24 11.15 11.85
C CYS A 108 -3.77 11.49 11.51
N ILE A 109 -3.43 12.76 11.28
CA ILE A 109 -2.04 13.18 11.06
C ILE A 109 -1.22 13.04 12.35
N SER A 110 -0.01 12.48 12.24
CA SER A 110 0.95 12.46 13.34
C SER A 110 1.41 13.88 13.69
N ILE A 111 1.45 14.18 14.99
CA ILE A 111 1.85 15.49 15.51
C ILE A 111 3.39 15.65 15.51
N LYS A 112 4.13 14.56 15.76
CA LYS A 112 5.59 14.58 15.95
C LYS A 112 6.37 13.91 14.83
N GLY A 113 5.81 12.85 14.24
CA GLY A 113 6.45 12.06 13.19
C GLY A 113 5.87 12.36 11.81
N PHE A 114 6.32 11.60 10.81
CA PHE A 114 5.74 11.73 9.48
C PHE A 114 4.38 11.03 9.40
N THR A 115 3.56 11.48 8.45
CA THR A 115 2.39 10.73 7.97
C THR A 115 2.56 10.45 6.49
N ARG A 116 2.44 9.19 6.09
CA ARG A 116 2.51 8.73 4.69
C ARG A 116 1.24 7.98 4.31
N VAL A 117 0.83 8.12 3.07
CA VAL A 117 -0.36 7.48 2.50
C VAL A 117 0.08 6.64 1.31
N ILE A 118 -0.23 5.36 1.35
CA ILE A 118 0.02 4.39 0.28
C ILE A 118 -1.31 4.17 -0.45
N ILE A 119 -1.31 4.40 -1.76
CA ILE A 119 -2.50 4.35 -2.61
C ILE A 119 -2.27 3.32 -3.72
N GLU A 120 -3.27 2.48 -3.96
CA GLU A 120 -3.27 1.47 -5.02
C GLU A 120 -3.98 1.98 -6.27
N LYS A 121 -3.63 1.41 -7.42
CA LYS A 121 -4.32 1.65 -8.69
C LYS A 121 -5.79 1.21 -8.61
N PRO A 122 -6.70 1.79 -9.41
CA PRO A 122 -6.47 2.77 -10.48
C PRO A 122 -6.30 4.22 -9.99
N PHE A 123 -5.42 4.97 -10.67
CA PHE A 123 -5.17 6.40 -10.41
C PHE A 123 -5.92 7.29 -11.42
N GLY A 124 -7.23 7.08 -11.54
CA GLY A 124 -8.03 7.62 -12.64
C GLY A 124 -8.23 6.61 -13.77
N ARG A 125 -9.00 7.00 -14.79
CA ARG A 125 -9.31 6.21 -16.00
C ARG A 125 -8.76 6.87 -17.29
N ASP A 126 -8.41 8.14 -17.20
CA ASP A 126 -7.90 9.01 -18.25
C ASP A 126 -7.08 10.15 -17.61
N ASP A 127 -6.52 11.03 -18.44
CA ASP A 127 -5.76 12.21 -18.03
C ASP A 127 -6.56 13.11 -17.07
N ALA A 128 -7.77 13.50 -17.45
CA ALA A 128 -8.60 14.42 -16.68
C ALA A 128 -8.98 13.87 -15.29
N SER A 129 -9.34 12.59 -15.19
CA SER A 129 -9.66 11.95 -13.91
C SER A 129 -8.41 11.68 -13.05
N SER A 130 -7.26 11.44 -13.67
CA SER A 130 -5.98 11.30 -12.95
C SER A 130 -5.50 12.64 -12.39
N ASP A 131 -5.63 13.72 -13.17
CA ASP A 131 -5.31 15.08 -12.75
C ASP A 131 -6.19 15.51 -11.58
N LYS A 132 -7.51 15.26 -11.66
CA LYS A 132 -8.44 15.54 -10.55
C LYS A 132 -8.02 14.83 -9.26
N LEU A 133 -7.67 13.54 -9.34
CA LEU A 133 -7.20 12.79 -8.18
C LEU A 133 -5.87 13.35 -7.64
N SER A 134 -4.96 13.73 -8.53
CA SER A 134 -3.66 14.28 -8.17
C SER A 134 -3.79 15.64 -7.48
N ASP A 135 -4.62 16.54 -8.01
CA ASP A 135 -4.92 17.84 -7.41
C ASP A 135 -5.56 17.70 -6.03
N HIS A 136 -6.51 16.77 -5.89
CA HIS A 136 -7.12 16.45 -4.60
C HIS A 136 -6.08 15.99 -3.56
N LEU A 137 -5.20 15.06 -3.95
CA LEU A 137 -4.17 14.54 -3.06
C LEU A 137 -3.12 15.61 -2.72
N ALA A 138 -2.70 16.42 -3.69
CA ALA A 138 -1.74 17.51 -3.51
C ALA A 138 -2.30 18.62 -2.60
N GLY A 139 -3.62 18.85 -2.62
CA GLY A 139 -4.28 19.76 -1.68
C GLY A 139 -4.26 19.29 -0.23
N LEU A 140 -4.03 18.00 0.02
CA LEU A 140 -4.07 17.40 1.36
C LEU A 140 -2.66 17.03 1.88
N PHE A 141 -1.81 16.48 1.02
CA PHE A 141 -0.52 15.90 1.38
C PHE A 141 0.59 16.45 0.48
N ARG A 142 1.80 16.56 1.03
CA ARG A 142 2.99 16.82 0.23
C ARG A 142 3.37 15.58 -0.57
N GLU A 143 4.04 15.76 -1.71
CA GLU A 143 4.40 14.64 -2.60
C GLU A 143 5.23 13.55 -1.88
N GLU A 144 6.17 13.95 -1.02
CA GLU A 144 6.97 13.03 -0.19
C GLU A 144 6.16 12.15 0.79
N GLN A 145 4.89 12.48 1.00
CA GLN A 145 3.97 11.74 1.85
C GLN A 145 3.12 10.74 1.05
N ILE A 146 3.09 10.85 -0.28
CA ILE A 146 2.23 10.06 -1.15
C ILE A 146 3.04 8.95 -1.80
N TYR A 147 2.57 7.71 -1.66
CA TYR A 147 3.20 6.52 -2.23
C TYR A 147 2.18 5.82 -3.13
N ARG A 148 2.25 6.10 -4.44
CA ARG A 148 1.43 5.44 -5.46
C ARG A 148 2.06 4.09 -5.81
N ILE A 149 1.32 3.01 -5.61
CA ILE A 149 1.82 1.65 -5.84
C ILE A 149 1.63 1.25 -7.30
N ASP A 150 2.76 0.99 -7.95
CA ASP A 150 2.86 0.04 -9.05
C ASP A 150 3.72 -1.14 -8.58
N HIS A 151 3.08 -2.29 -8.40
CA HIS A 151 3.73 -3.49 -7.88
C HIS A 151 4.81 -4.06 -8.82
N TYR A 152 4.84 -3.69 -10.11
CA TYR A 152 5.93 -4.08 -11.00
C TYR A 152 7.26 -3.46 -10.59
N LEU A 153 7.25 -2.25 -10.04
CA LEU A 153 8.45 -1.57 -9.53
C LEU A 153 9.06 -2.28 -8.30
N GLY A 154 8.29 -3.16 -7.65
CA GLY A 154 8.76 -4.02 -6.57
C GLY A 154 9.38 -5.35 -7.03
N LYS A 155 9.33 -5.68 -8.32
CA LYS A 155 9.89 -6.94 -8.84
C LYS A 155 11.41 -6.82 -8.99
N GLU A 156 12.12 -7.84 -8.51
CA GLU A 156 13.59 -7.90 -8.49
C GLU A 156 14.22 -7.56 -9.86
N MET A 157 13.75 -8.21 -10.94
CA MET A 157 14.29 -7.97 -12.27
C MET A 157 14.02 -6.56 -12.81
N VAL A 158 12.90 -5.93 -12.42
CA VAL A 158 12.59 -4.55 -12.80
C VAL A 158 13.52 -3.58 -12.08
N GLN A 159 13.78 -3.80 -10.78
CA GLN A 159 14.75 -3.00 -10.02
C GLN A 159 16.17 -3.15 -10.57
N ASN A 160 16.53 -4.36 -11.03
CA ASN A 160 17.85 -4.66 -11.57
C ASN A 160 18.14 -3.97 -12.92
N LEU A 161 17.11 -3.48 -13.64
CA LEU A 161 17.31 -2.75 -14.90
C LEU A 161 18.23 -1.54 -14.74
N MET A 162 18.19 -0.83 -13.60
CA MET A 162 19.09 0.30 -13.35
C MET A 162 20.53 -0.16 -13.20
N THR A 163 20.78 -1.22 -12.42
CA THR A 163 22.11 -1.78 -12.23
C THR A 163 22.69 -2.30 -13.54
N ILE A 164 21.90 -3.04 -14.32
CA ILE A 164 22.33 -3.56 -15.63
C ILE A 164 22.76 -2.40 -16.54
N ARG A 165 21.95 -1.35 -16.65
CA ARG A 165 22.22 -0.23 -17.56
C ARG A 165 23.39 0.65 -17.14
N PHE A 166 23.51 0.96 -15.85
CA PHE A 166 24.41 2.03 -15.39
C PHE A 166 25.65 1.55 -14.63
N ALA A 167 25.64 0.34 -14.06
CA ALA A 167 26.80 -0.20 -13.35
C ALA A 167 27.78 -0.96 -14.27
N ASN A 168 27.44 -1.14 -15.54
CA ASN A 168 28.21 -1.95 -16.49
C ASN A 168 28.71 -1.09 -17.66
N GLN A 169 30.03 -0.92 -17.76
CA GLN A 169 30.66 -0.13 -18.82
C GLN A 169 30.35 -0.66 -20.23
N ILE A 170 30.09 -1.96 -20.37
CA ILE A 170 29.76 -2.57 -21.67
C ILE A 170 28.39 -2.09 -22.22
N PHE A 171 27.42 -1.80 -21.35
CA PHE A 171 26.07 -1.44 -21.78
C PHE A 171 25.94 0.07 -22.03
N GLY A 172 26.73 0.91 -21.38
CA GLY A 172 26.69 2.36 -21.55
C GLY A 172 26.79 2.81 -23.02
N PRO A 173 27.87 2.44 -23.75
CA PRO A 173 28.06 2.85 -25.15
C PRO A 173 27.04 2.25 -26.13
N SER A 174 26.44 1.11 -25.80
CA SER A 174 25.47 0.43 -26.68
C SER A 174 24.02 0.80 -26.38
N TRP A 175 23.72 1.47 -25.26
CA TRP A 175 22.34 1.82 -24.89
C TRP A 175 21.86 3.12 -25.55
N ASN A 176 21.83 3.17 -26.89
CA ASN A 176 21.37 4.33 -27.67
C ASN A 176 20.82 3.95 -29.04
N ARG A 177 20.26 4.94 -29.75
CA ARG A 177 19.63 4.77 -31.08
C ARG A 177 20.55 4.27 -32.19
N GLU A 178 21.86 4.44 -32.06
CA GLU A 178 22.83 4.01 -33.08
C GLU A 178 23.10 2.51 -32.99
N ASN A 179 22.80 1.89 -31.83
CA ASN A 179 23.11 0.50 -31.54
C ASN A 179 21.86 -0.36 -31.27
N ILE A 180 20.72 0.24 -30.92
CA ILE A 180 19.46 -0.47 -30.62
C ILE A 180 18.49 -0.31 -31.80
N ALA A 181 18.15 -1.43 -32.45
CA ALA A 181 17.15 -1.45 -33.52
C ALA A 181 15.71 -1.30 -32.99
N SER A 182 15.38 -1.93 -31.85
CA SER A 182 14.06 -1.84 -31.23
C SER A 182 14.08 -2.27 -29.75
N VAL A 183 13.05 -1.87 -29.00
CA VAL A 183 12.81 -2.29 -27.61
C VAL A 183 11.43 -2.95 -27.55
N LEU A 184 11.37 -4.20 -27.10
CA LEU A 184 10.14 -4.95 -26.94
C LEU A 184 9.81 -5.13 -25.46
N ILE A 185 8.62 -4.69 -25.06
CA ILE A 185 8.05 -4.93 -23.73
C ILE A 185 6.85 -5.85 -23.92
N SER A 186 6.87 -7.02 -23.29
CA SER A 186 5.80 -8.02 -23.41
C SER A 186 5.27 -8.41 -22.06
N PHE A 187 3.94 -8.38 -21.93
CA PHE A 187 3.20 -8.92 -20.81
C PHE A 187 2.23 -9.97 -21.35
N LYS A 188 2.30 -11.20 -20.82
CA LYS A 188 1.49 -12.34 -21.25
C LYS A 188 1.01 -13.09 -20.03
N GLU A 189 -0.29 -13.38 -20.01
CA GLU A 189 -0.90 -14.24 -19.00
C GLU A 189 -1.52 -15.46 -19.70
N PRO A 190 -1.31 -16.68 -19.18
CA PRO A 190 -1.85 -17.90 -19.79
C PRO A 190 -3.32 -18.17 -19.39
N PHE A 191 -3.99 -17.22 -18.72
CA PHE A 191 -5.35 -17.32 -18.20
C PHE A 191 -6.20 -16.13 -18.64
N GLY A 192 -7.52 -16.28 -18.58
CA GLY A 192 -8.49 -15.24 -18.97
C GLY A 192 -8.87 -14.32 -17.82
N THR A 193 -10.09 -13.78 -17.85
CA THR A 193 -10.59 -12.89 -16.79
C THR A 193 -11.04 -13.62 -15.52
N GLU A 194 -11.11 -14.95 -15.52
CA GLU A 194 -11.35 -15.82 -14.34
C GLU A 194 -12.45 -15.29 -13.39
N GLY A 195 -13.62 -14.92 -13.95
CA GLY A 195 -14.77 -14.42 -13.17
C GLY A 195 -14.69 -12.94 -12.75
N ARG A 196 -13.67 -12.20 -13.17
CA ARG A 196 -13.51 -10.74 -12.96
C ARG A 196 -13.79 -9.90 -14.22
N GLY A 197 -14.46 -10.49 -15.20
CA GLY A 197 -14.76 -9.84 -16.49
C GLY A 197 -15.41 -8.46 -16.34
N GLY A 198 -16.36 -8.30 -15.41
CA GLY A 198 -17.03 -7.01 -15.19
C GLY A 198 -16.12 -5.89 -14.68
N TYR A 199 -15.06 -6.21 -13.93
CA TYR A 199 -14.04 -5.20 -13.57
C TYR A 199 -13.12 -4.92 -14.76
N PHE A 200 -12.76 -5.95 -15.54
CA PHE A 200 -11.88 -5.79 -16.68
C PHE A 200 -12.53 -4.98 -17.82
N ASP A 201 -13.84 -5.13 -18.04
CA ASP A 201 -14.58 -4.45 -19.11
C ASP A 201 -14.50 -2.91 -19.00
N ASP A 202 -14.56 -2.40 -17.77
CA ASP A 202 -14.48 -0.97 -17.45
C ASP A 202 -13.12 -0.34 -17.74
N PHE A 203 -12.03 -1.13 -17.77
CA PHE A 203 -10.65 -0.62 -17.85
C PHE A 203 -9.91 -1.09 -19.11
N GLY A 204 -10.16 -2.33 -19.56
CA GLY A 204 -9.44 -2.98 -20.65
C GLY A 204 -8.00 -3.33 -20.29
N ILE A 205 -7.21 -3.77 -21.29
CA ILE A 205 -5.81 -4.18 -21.09
C ILE A 205 -4.82 -3.01 -21.05
N ILE A 206 -5.20 -1.85 -21.60
CA ILE A 206 -4.32 -0.68 -21.71
C ILE A 206 -4.21 0.08 -20.37
N ARG A 207 -5.24 0.01 -19.52
CA ARG A 207 -5.32 0.70 -18.22
C ARG A 207 -4.96 -0.23 -17.07
#